data_AF-A0A1G9BU11-F1
#
_entry.id   AF-A0A1G9BU11-F1
#
_cell.length_a   1.000
_cell.length_b   1.000
_cell.length_c   1.000
_cell.angle_alpha   90.00
_cell.angle_beta   90.00
_cell.angle_gamma   90.00
#
_symmetry.space_group_name_H-M   'P 1'
#
loop_
_entity.id
_entity.type
_entity.pdbx_description
1 polymer ?
#
loop_
_entity_poly.entity_id
_entity_poly.type
_entity_poly.pdbx_seq_one_letter_code
_entity_poly.pdbx_strand_id
1 'polypeptide(L)' 'MNRQNDISLIDRVVSKNNMERAIQKVLKNKGAPGVDEMTVYELE' A
#
# COMPACT_ATOMS: atom_id res chain seq x y z
N MET A 1 -17.77 -8.12 -26.76
CA MET A 1 -17.55 -8.27 -25.30
C MET A 1 -16.10 -7.93 -25.04
N ASN A 2 -15.84 -6.79 -24.41
CA ASN A 2 -14.47 -6.38 -24.06
C ASN A 2 -13.93 -7.40 -23.06
N ARG A 3 -12.80 -8.03 -23.38
CA ARG A 3 -12.04 -8.82 -22.43
C ARG A 3 -11.53 -7.87 -21.35
N GLN A 4 -12.35 -7.67 -20.33
CA GLN A 4 -11.90 -7.13 -19.05
C GLN A 4 -10.86 -8.16 -18.57
N ASN A 5 -9.58 -7.79 -18.58
CA ASN A 5 -8.54 -8.62 -18.01
C ASN A 5 -9.00 -9.04 -16.60
N ASP A 6 -9.03 -10.36 -16.34
CA ASP A 6 -9.62 -11.02 -15.15
C ASP A 6 -8.91 -10.71 -13.82
N ILE A 7 -8.36 -9.51 -13.67
CA ILE A 7 -7.72 -9.01 -12.47
C ILE A 7 -8.64 -7.96 -11.88
N SER A 8 -9.22 -8.28 -10.73
CA SER A 8 -10.08 -7.36 -10.01
C SER A 8 -9.29 -6.14 -9.53
N LEU A 9 -9.98 -5.06 -9.18
CA LEU A 9 -9.32 -3.90 -8.57
C LEU A 9 -8.63 -4.28 -7.25
N ILE A 10 -9.19 -5.24 -6.50
CA ILE A 10 -8.57 -5.68 -5.25
C ILE A 10 -7.23 -6.37 -5.52
N ASP A 11 -7.14 -7.20 -6.55
CA ASP A 11 -5.89 -7.85 -6.97
C ASP A 11 -4.81 -6.83 -7.35
N ARG A 12 -5.21 -5.70 -7.94
CA ARG A 12 -4.29 -4.60 -8.27
C ARG A 12 -3.83 -3.85 -7.01
N VAL A 13 -4.71 -3.62 -6.05
CA VAL A 13 -4.39 -2.95 -4.78
C VAL A 13 -3.39 -3.76 -3.97
N VAL A 14 -3.59 -5.07 -3.87
CA VAL A 14 -2.72 -5.96 -3.09
C VAL A 14 -1.51 -6.48 -3.87
N SER A 15 -1.36 -6.07 -5.14
CA SER A 15 -0.20 -6.45 -5.95
C SER A 15 1.10 -5.99 -5.27
N LYS A 16 2.13 -6.85 -5.31
CA LYS A 16 3.44 -6.59 -4.69
C LYS A 16 3.99 -5.20 -5.05
N ASN A 17 3.94 -4.86 -6.34
CA ASN A 17 4.42 -3.56 -6.83
C ASN A 17 3.64 -2.38 -6.22
N ASN A 18 2.32 -2.49 -6.08
CA ASN A 18 1.52 -1.42 -5.49
C ASN A 18 1.81 -1.28 -3.99
N MET A 19 1.92 -2.39 -3.27
CA MET A 19 2.23 -2.40 -1.84
C MET A 19 3.63 -1.81 -1.54
N GLU A 20 4.65 -2.19 -2.30
CA GLU A 20 6.00 -1.61 -2.17
C GLU A 20 5.99 -0.08 -2.38
N ARG A 21 5.25 0.40 -3.39
CA ARG A 21 5.09 1.84 -3.64
C ARG A 21 4.33 2.54 -2.52
N ALA A 22 3.32 1.88 -1.94
CA ALA A 22 2.56 2.42 -0.82
C ALA A 22 3.43 2.59 0.43
N ILE A 23 4.22 1.58 0.79
CA ILE A 23 5.18 1.62 1.91
C ILE A 23 6.14 2.81 1.73
N GLN A 24 6.77 2.93 0.56
CA GLN A 24 7.71 4.03 0.28
C GLN A 24 7.05 5.41 0.36
N LYS A 25 5.78 5.53 -0.01
CA LYS A 25 5.04 6.79 0.09
C LYS A 25 4.72 7.14 1.53
N VAL A 26 4.28 6.18 2.34
CA VAL A 26 3.98 6.37 3.77
C VAL A 26 5.23 6.76 4.55
N LEU A 27 6.35 6.07 4.33
CA LEU A 27 7.66 6.44 4.90
C LEU A 27 8.05 7.90 4.60
N LYS A 28 7.84 8.35 3.35
CA LYS A 28 8.15 9.73 2.95
C LYS A 28 7.23 10.78 3.58
N ASN A 29 6.01 10.41 3.95
CA ASN A 29 5.05 11.35 4.54
C ASN A 29 5.41 11.69 6.00
N LYS A 30 6.08 10.79 6.73
CA LYS A 30 6.55 11.02 8.12
C LYS A 30 5.47 11.52 9.08
N GLY A 31 4.23 11.03 8.92
CA GLY A 31 3.11 11.42 9.76
C GLY A 31 3.29 10.99 11.22
N ALA A 32 2.57 11.65 12.12
CA ALA A 32 2.46 11.20 13.51
C ALA A 32 1.84 9.79 13.58
N PRO A 33 2.24 8.95 14.55
CA PRO A 33 1.68 7.61 14.72
C PRO A 33 0.19 7.65 15.08
N GLY A 34 -0.47 6.52 14.86
CA GLY A 34 -1.88 6.32 15.20
C GLY A 34 -2.09 6.02 16.69
N VAL A 35 -3.28 5.48 17.01
CA VAL A 35 -3.65 5.07 18.39
C VAL A 35 -2.86 3.86 18.89
N ASP A 36 -2.27 3.09 17.99
CA ASP A 36 -1.37 1.97 18.27
C ASP A 36 0.07 2.40 18.53
N GLU A 37 0.36 3.71 18.43
CA GLU A 37 1.68 4.32 18.58
C GLU A 37 2.74 3.84 17.59
N MET A 38 2.37 3.01 16.60
CA MET A 38 3.28 2.49 15.59
C MET A 38 3.70 3.61 14.64
N THR A 39 5.00 3.82 14.56
CA THR A 39 5.62 4.79 13.68
C THR A 39 5.92 4.18 12.32
N VAL A 40 6.09 5.04 11.31
CA VAL A 40 6.46 4.57 9.95
C VAL A 40 7.79 3.83 9.90
N TYR A 41 8.64 3.96 10.92
CA TYR A 41 9.96 3.31 10.99
C TYR A 41 9.90 1.86 11.46
N GLU A 42 8.73 1.39 11.93
CA GLU A 42 8.51 0.02 12.39
C GLU A 42 7.87 -0.88 11.31
N LEU A 43 7.68 -0.33 10.10
CA LEU A 43 7.22 -1.07 8.92
C LEU A 43 8.39 -1.88 8.32
N GLU A 44 8.72 -3.03 8.89
CA GLU A 44 9.62 -4.05 8.33
C GLU A 44 8.90 -5.36 7.99
#